data_AF-B8BUA9-F1
#
_entry.id   AF-B8BUA9-F1
#
_cell.length_a   1.000
_cell.length_b   1.000
_cell.length_c   1.000
_cell.angle_alpha   90.00
_cell.angle_beta   90.00
_cell.angle_gamma   90.00
#
_symmetry.space_group_name_H-M   'P 1'
#
loop_
_entity.id
_entity.type
_entity.pdbx_description
1 polymer ?
#
loop_
_entity_poly.entity_id
_entity_poly.type
_entity_poly.pdbx_seq_one_letter_code
_entity_poly.pdbx_strand_id
1 'polypeptide(L)'
;MDEWNTKGLKWTIQLTCSVGDDVVEKVAAISKACKENAGSITLVDPTAEQLGLSYATCVKTDRGDGLYTTVVSTRSGEALGLVYSSKESIVAALQSGRGVYYSRSRNGLWRKGDTSGHFQTLHRLDVDCDGDALRFTVTQRGDDIRAFCHLNTLTCWGEPRGLRHLEGTLQQRLKDAPVGSYTKRLFEDEILLRDKLVEEAQELSEADTKQHVAEELADVLYFAMVRAAKAGVSIDDAVEELDRRTRKVTRRQGDSKVERIKAGDKILGKKG
;
A
#
# COMPACT_ATOMS: atom_id res chain seq x y z
N MET A 1 33.59 19.09 -43.14
CA MET A 1 33.02 18.53 -41.90
C MET A 1 33.15 19.63 -40.88
N ASP A 2 32.07 20.37 -40.67
CA ASP A 2 32.09 21.51 -39.76
C ASP A 2 32.29 21.01 -38.33
N GLU A 3 33.27 21.57 -37.63
CA GLU A 3 33.49 21.32 -36.21
C GLU A 3 32.28 21.89 -35.44
N TRP A 4 31.51 21.00 -34.82
CA TRP A 4 30.40 21.40 -33.97
C TRP A 4 30.94 22.05 -32.70
N ASN A 5 30.79 23.37 -32.58
CA ASN A 5 31.13 24.10 -31.36
C ASN A 5 30.10 23.77 -30.26
N THR A 6 30.51 22.93 -29.32
CA THR A 6 29.70 22.42 -28.21
C THR A 6 29.77 23.26 -26.94
N LYS A 7 30.50 24.38 -26.94
CA LYS A 7 30.65 25.24 -25.75
C LYS A 7 29.31 25.84 -25.34
N GLY A 8 28.80 25.42 -24.18
CA GLY A 8 27.62 26.01 -23.52
C GLY A 8 26.29 25.27 -23.71
N LEU A 9 26.28 24.14 -24.42
CA LEU A 9 25.08 23.31 -24.56
C LEU A 9 24.92 22.37 -23.35
N LYS A 10 23.72 22.34 -22.76
CA LYS A 10 23.33 21.34 -21.76
C LYS A 10 22.80 20.10 -22.48
N TRP A 11 23.42 18.96 -22.23
CA TRP A 11 23.01 17.66 -22.76
C TRP A 11 22.45 16.81 -21.62
N THR A 12 21.39 16.06 -21.89
CA THR A 12 20.90 14.99 -21.00
C THR A 12 21.26 13.67 -21.66
N ILE A 13 22.05 12.83 -20.99
CA ILE A 13 22.38 11.48 -21.47
C ILE A 13 21.49 10.50 -20.71
N GLN A 14 20.56 9.86 -21.41
CA GLN A 14 19.79 8.74 -20.88
C GLN A 14 20.53 7.45 -21.20
N LEU A 15 20.87 6.67 -20.17
CA LEU A 15 21.53 5.38 -20.34
C LEU A 15 20.51 4.26 -20.22
N THR A 16 20.44 3.44 -21.26
CA THR A 16 19.72 2.18 -21.25
C THR A 16 20.77 1.08 -21.25
N CYS A 17 20.74 0.21 -20.24
CA CYS A 17 21.59 -0.97 -20.17
C CYS A 17 20.71 -2.21 -20.38
N SER A 18 21.24 -3.17 -21.13
CA SER A 18 20.65 -4.51 -21.29
C SER A 18 21.26 -5.45 -20.25
N VAL A 19 20.60 -6.57 -19.99
CA VAL A 19 21.14 -7.63 -19.13
C VAL A 19 22.48 -8.11 -19.70
N GLY A 20 23.55 -8.03 -18.90
CA GLY A 20 24.93 -8.39 -19.29
C GLY A 20 25.86 -7.20 -19.58
N ASP A 21 25.34 -5.98 -19.62
CA ASP A 21 26.18 -4.78 -19.73
C ASP A 21 26.95 -4.49 -18.43
N ASP A 22 28.24 -4.16 -18.53
CA ASP A 22 28.99 -3.57 -17.42
C ASP A 22 28.61 -2.10 -17.25
N VAL A 23 27.64 -1.87 -16.35
CA VAL A 23 27.15 -0.53 -16.03
C VAL A 23 28.26 0.35 -15.45
N VAL A 24 29.22 -0.22 -14.72
CA VAL A 24 30.32 0.52 -14.10
C VAL A 24 31.26 1.05 -15.17
N GLU A 25 31.61 0.21 -16.15
CA GLU A 25 32.44 0.61 -17.29
C GLU A 25 31.77 1.70 -18.13
N LYS A 26 30.47 1.55 -18.44
CA LYS A 26 29.71 2.55 -19.22
C LYS A 26 29.65 3.90 -18.48
N VAL A 27 29.37 3.90 -17.18
CA VAL A 27 29.37 5.11 -16.35
C VAL A 27 30.76 5.74 -16.29
N ALA A 28 31.83 4.94 -16.20
CA ALA A 28 33.20 5.43 -16.20
C ALA A 28 33.58 6.09 -17.55
N ALA A 29 33.21 5.48 -18.67
CA ALA A 29 33.44 6.03 -20.01
C ALA A 29 32.74 7.39 -20.20
N ILE A 30 31.50 7.50 -19.72
CA ILE A 30 30.73 8.76 -19.78
C ILE A 30 31.33 9.81 -18.86
N SER A 31 31.74 9.42 -17.65
CA SER A 31 32.44 10.32 -16.73
C SER A 31 33.72 10.90 -17.32
N LYS A 32 34.48 10.06 -18.04
CA LYS A 32 35.69 10.50 -18.76
C LYS A 32 35.34 11.49 -19.87
N ALA A 33 34.39 11.15 -20.75
CA ALA A 33 33.98 12.02 -21.85
C ALA A 33 33.39 13.36 -21.38
N CYS A 34 32.64 13.38 -20.27
CA CYS A 34 32.14 14.60 -19.65
C CYS A 34 33.27 15.48 -19.11
N LYS A 35 34.26 14.91 -18.42
CA LYS A 35 35.42 15.67 -17.90
C LYS A 35 36.22 16.32 -19.02
N GLU A 36 36.47 15.59 -20.12
CA GLU A 36 37.24 16.07 -21.27
C GLU A 36 36.56 17.23 -22.02
N ASN A 37 35.21 17.30 -21.97
CA ASN A 37 34.43 18.32 -22.69
C ASN A 37 33.75 19.36 -21.78
N ALA A 38 34.18 19.49 -20.52
CA ALA A 38 33.59 20.39 -19.53
C ALA A 38 32.06 20.18 -19.31
N GLY A 39 31.57 18.95 -19.51
CA GLY A 39 30.22 18.54 -19.18
C GLY A 39 30.07 18.15 -17.70
N SER A 40 28.88 18.33 -17.14
CA SER A 40 28.55 17.93 -15.77
C SER A 40 27.74 16.64 -15.75
N ILE A 41 28.09 15.69 -14.87
CA ILE A 41 27.20 14.58 -14.51
C ILE A 41 26.34 15.03 -13.33
N THR A 42 25.02 14.95 -13.50
CA THR A 42 24.06 15.19 -12.43
C THR A 42 23.19 13.94 -12.31
N LEU A 43 23.01 13.46 -11.08
CA LEU A 43 21.97 12.49 -10.79
C LEU A 43 20.63 13.24 -10.87
N VAL A 44 19.84 12.91 -11.87
CA VAL A 44 18.48 13.41 -12.02
C VAL A 44 17.52 12.32 -11.59
N ASP A 45 16.50 12.68 -10.83
CA ASP A 45 15.41 11.76 -10.56
C ASP A 45 14.75 11.38 -11.89
N PRO A 46 14.51 10.09 -12.14
CA PRO A 46 13.89 9.66 -13.38
C PRO A 46 12.48 10.23 -13.46
N THR A 47 12.07 10.64 -14.66
CA THR A 47 10.67 11.03 -14.89
C THR A 47 9.76 9.82 -14.69
N ALA A 48 8.48 10.06 -14.41
CA ALA A 48 7.50 8.98 -14.32
C ALA A 48 7.41 8.13 -15.60
N GLU A 49 7.67 8.75 -16.75
CA GLU A 49 7.79 8.04 -18.03
C GLU A 49 9.01 7.11 -18.05
N GLN A 50 10.20 7.62 -17.70
CA GLN A 50 11.41 6.80 -17.63
C GLN A 50 11.26 5.63 -16.65
N LEU A 51 10.65 5.88 -15.48
CA LEU A 51 10.31 4.83 -14.52
C LEU A 51 9.35 3.80 -15.13
N GLY A 52 8.27 4.24 -15.77
CA GLY A 52 7.27 3.34 -16.36
C GLY A 52 7.82 2.48 -17.47
N LEU A 53 8.66 3.06 -18.33
CA LEU A 53 9.37 2.33 -19.37
C LEU A 53 10.34 1.31 -18.78
N SER A 54 11.02 1.64 -17.68
CA SER A 54 11.92 0.73 -16.98
C SER A 54 11.15 -0.47 -16.40
N TYR A 55 10.04 -0.22 -15.70
CA TYR A 55 9.17 -1.30 -15.20
C TYR A 55 8.64 -2.18 -16.32
N ALA A 56 8.16 -1.58 -17.41
CA ALA A 56 7.66 -2.34 -18.56
C ALA A 56 8.75 -3.18 -19.26
N THR A 57 10.03 -2.82 -19.11
CA THR A 57 11.15 -3.60 -19.66
C THR A 57 11.52 -4.78 -18.76
N CYS A 58 11.27 -4.66 -17.44
CA CYS A 58 11.49 -5.73 -16.47
C CYS A 58 10.40 -6.80 -16.49
N VAL A 59 9.30 -6.59 -17.23
CA VAL A 59 8.14 -7.48 -17.24
C VAL A 59 8.00 -8.13 -18.62
N LYS A 60 7.79 -9.45 -18.64
CA LYS A 60 7.51 -10.25 -19.82
C LYS A 60 6.04 -10.67 -19.83
N THR A 61 5.54 -11.09 -20.99
CA THR A 61 4.20 -11.66 -21.11
C THR A 61 4.21 -12.71 -22.21
N ASP A 62 3.50 -13.81 -21.97
CA ASP A 62 3.25 -14.89 -22.93
C ASP A 62 1.98 -14.65 -23.75
N ARG A 63 1.25 -13.56 -23.45
CA ARG A 63 -0.03 -13.26 -24.09
C ARG A 63 0.17 -12.74 -25.50
N GLY A 64 -0.61 -13.27 -26.44
CA GLY A 64 -0.61 -12.82 -27.84
C GLY A 64 -1.06 -11.37 -28.06
N ASP A 65 -1.71 -10.75 -27.07
CA ASP A 65 -2.09 -9.32 -27.09
C ASP A 65 -1.01 -8.39 -26.51
N GLY A 66 0.10 -8.92 -26.00
CA GLY A 66 1.20 -8.14 -25.43
C GLY A 66 0.87 -7.42 -24.12
N LEU A 67 -0.24 -7.77 -23.46
CA LEU A 67 -0.63 -7.19 -22.18
C LEU A 67 0.00 -7.93 -21.01
N TYR A 68 0.28 -7.22 -19.93
CA TYR A 68 0.79 -7.76 -18.66
C TYR A 68 -0.37 -8.06 -17.72
N THR A 69 -0.29 -9.19 -17.02
CA THR A 69 -1.25 -9.52 -15.96
C THR A 69 -0.96 -8.65 -14.74
N THR A 70 -1.97 -7.99 -14.20
CA THR A 70 -1.81 -7.07 -13.07
C THR A 70 -2.79 -7.39 -11.96
N VAL A 71 -2.28 -7.76 -10.79
CA VAL A 71 -3.08 -7.89 -9.57
C VAL A 71 -3.19 -6.51 -8.91
N VAL A 72 -4.40 -6.06 -8.61
CA VAL A 72 -4.62 -4.84 -7.84
C VAL A 72 -4.89 -5.21 -6.39
N SER A 73 -4.18 -4.61 -5.44
CA SER A 73 -4.34 -4.89 -4.01
C SER A 73 -4.49 -3.64 -3.16
N THR A 74 -5.09 -3.77 -1.98
CA THR A 74 -5.00 -2.77 -0.90
C THR A 74 -3.59 -2.74 -0.31
N ARG A 75 -3.38 -1.81 0.63
CA ARG A 75 -2.10 -1.67 1.34
C ARG A 75 -1.93 -2.74 2.41
N SER A 76 -3.02 -3.20 3.02
CA SER A 76 -3.04 -4.39 3.88
C SER A 76 -3.01 -5.72 3.12
N GLY A 77 -3.01 -5.69 1.78
CA GLY A 77 -2.73 -6.86 0.93
C GLY A 77 -3.96 -7.62 0.43
N GLU A 78 -5.18 -7.12 0.64
CA GLU A 78 -6.36 -7.73 0.02
C GLU A 78 -6.35 -7.52 -1.50
N ALA A 79 -6.51 -8.59 -2.27
CA ALA A 79 -6.67 -8.50 -3.71
C ALA A 79 -8.04 -7.87 -4.05
N LEU A 80 -8.02 -6.75 -4.77
CA LEU A 80 -9.21 -6.04 -5.23
C LEU A 80 -9.71 -6.61 -6.56
N GLY A 81 -8.79 -6.93 -7.48
CA GLY A 81 -9.15 -7.54 -8.77
C GLY A 81 -7.94 -7.87 -9.63
N LEU A 82 -8.20 -8.60 -10.71
CA LEU A 82 -7.23 -8.90 -11.76
C LEU A 82 -7.56 -8.04 -12.98
N VAL A 83 -6.57 -7.28 -13.45
CA VAL A 83 -6.67 -6.40 -14.61
C VAL A 83 -5.49 -6.66 -15.54
N TYR A 84 -5.49 -6.00 -16.69
CA TYR A 84 -4.39 -6.06 -17.64
C TYR A 84 -3.75 -4.69 -17.77
N SER A 85 -2.44 -4.66 -17.94
CA SER A 85 -1.67 -3.45 -18.16
C SER A 85 -0.96 -3.52 -19.51
N SER A 86 -1.00 -2.44 -20.28
CA SER A 86 -0.05 -2.20 -21.38
C SER A 86 1.10 -1.32 -20.89
N LYS A 87 2.15 -1.22 -21.70
CA LYS A 87 3.27 -0.29 -21.46
C LYS A 87 2.78 1.15 -21.24
N GLU A 88 1.84 1.60 -22.05
CA GLU A 88 1.24 2.94 -21.97
C GLU A 88 0.45 3.11 -20.67
N SER A 89 -0.25 2.07 -20.22
CA SER A 89 -0.99 2.12 -18.95
C SER A 89 -0.08 2.24 -17.74
N ILE A 90 1.09 1.57 -17.74
CA ILE A 90 2.09 1.64 -16.66
C ILE A 90 2.65 3.05 -16.56
N VAL A 91 3.07 3.62 -17.69
CA VAL A 91 3.55 5.01 -17.77
C VAL A 91 2.48 5.98 -17.27
N ALA A 92 1.24 5.83 -17.76
CA ALA A 92 0.14 6.69 -17.35
C ALA A 92 -0.20 6.56 -15.85
N ALA A 93 -0.08 5.36 -15.28
CA ALA A 93 -0.31 5.11 -13.86
C ALA A 93 0.73 5.83 -12.99
N LEU A 94 2.00 5.73 -13.33
CA LEU A 94 3.09 6.42 -12.61
C LEU A 94 3.03 7.93 -12.79
N GLN A 95 2.71 8.43 -13.99
CA GLN A 95 2.58 9.86 -14.26
C GLN A 95 1.45 10.51 -13.45
N SER A 96 0.32 9.80 -13.31
CA SER A 96 -0.86 10.34 -12.64
C SER A 96 -0.94 9.98 -11.15
N GLY A 97 -0.13 9.01 -10.69
CA GLY A 97 -0.30 8.42 -9.35
C GLY A 97 -1.64 7.73 -9.17
N ARG A 98 -2.26 7.22 -10.25
CA ARG A 98 -3.60 6.61 -10.24
C ARG A 98 -3.58 5.17 -10.74
N GLY A 99 -4.61 4.41 -10.36
CA GLY A 99 -4.90 3.12 -10.98
C GLY A 99 -5.29 3.28 -12.46
N VAL A 100 -4.33 3.09 -13.35
CA VAL A 100 -4.54 3.13 -14.81
C VAL A 100 -4.15 1.77 -15.39
N TYR A 101 -5.07 1.21 -16.17
CA TYR A 101 -4.99 -0.14 -16.71
C TYR A 101 -5.30 -0.12 -18.21
N TYR A 102 -5.25 -1.27 -18.85
CA TYR A 102 -5.69 -1.49 -20.22
C TYR A 102 -7.00 -2.29 -20.23
N SER A 103 -8.03 -1.74 -20.85
CA SER A 103 -9.31 -2.43 -21.03
C SER A 103 -9.32 -3.13 -22.39
N ARG A 104 -9.35 -4.46 -22.36
CA ARG A 104 -9.44 -5.30 -23.58
C ARG A 104 -10.75 -5.07 -24.34
N SER A 105 -11.86 -4.90 -23.63
CA SER A 105 -13.17 -4.67 -24.24
C SER A 105 -13.32 -3.28 -24.85
N ARG A 106 -12.66 -2.27 -24.27
CA ARG A 106 -12.63 -0.89 -24.80
C ARG A 106 -11.45 -0.64 -25.75
N ASN A 107 -10.56 -1.62 -25.90
CA ASN A 107 -9.33 -1.54 -26.69
C ASN A 107 -8.51 -0.27 -26.40
N GLY A 108 -8.29 0.03 -25.12
CA GLY A 108 -7.61 1.27 -24.73
C GLY A 108 -7.41 1.46 -23.24
N LEU A 109 -6.82 2.60 -22.88
CA LEU A 109 -6.54 2.96 -21.49
C LEU A 109 -7.82 3.10 -20.67
N TRP A 110 -7.78 2.53 -19.47
CA TRP A 110 -8.84 2.63 -18.48
C TRP A 110 -8.28 3.20 -17.18
N ARG A 111 -8.59 4.47 -16.94
CA ARG A 111 -8.30 5.16 -15.69
C ARG A 111 -9.44 4.86 -14.71
N LYS A 112 -9.17 4.08 -13.67
CA LYS A 112 -10.21 3.65 -12.71
C LYS A 112 -10.84 4.88 -12.04
N GLY A 113 -12.17 4.92 -12.08
CA GLY A 113 -12.98 5.98 -11.49
C GLY A 113 -13.41 7.08 -12.45
N ASP A 114 -12.85 7.21 -13.66
CA ASP A 114 -13.20 8.32 -14.57
C ASP A 114 -14.70 8.35 -14.95
N THR A 115 -15.36 7.20 -14.95
CA THR A 115 -16.81 7.09 -15.20
C THR A 115 -17.62 7.03 -13.90
N SER A 116 -17.08 6.42 -12.85
CA SER A 116 -17.85 6.06 -11.64
C SER A 116 -17.54 6.92 -10.41
N GLY A 117 -16.58 7.84 -10.47
CA GLY A 117 -16.07 8.60 -9.32
C GLY A 117 -15.18 7.78 -8.35
N HIS A 118 -15.17 6.45 -8.45
CA HIS A 118 -14.35 5.56 -7.61
C HIS A 118 -12.89 5.51 -8.07
N PHE A 119 -12.16 6.56 -7.76
CA PHE A 119 -10.76 6.73 -8.13
C PHE A 119 -9.80 5.87 -7.28
N GLN A 120 -8.59 5.68 -7.79
CA GLN A 120 -7.53 4.98 -7.06
C GLN A 120 -6.30 5.85 -6.98
N THR A 121 -5.67 5.88 -5.82
CA THR A 121 -4.31 6.39 -5.65
C THR A 121 -3.36 5.22 -5.68
N LEU A 122 -2.37 5.26 -6.59
CA LEU A 122 -1.31 4.26 -6.68
C LEU A 122 -0.23 4.56 -5.64
N HIS A 123 0.14 3.55 -4.85
CA HIS A 123 1.19 3.66 -3.82
C HIS A 123 2.44 2.86 -4.15
N ARG A 124 2.27 1.68 -4.76
CA ARG A 124 3.38 0.80 -5.13
C ARG A 124 3.05 0.04 -6.39
N LEU A 125 4.06 -0.21 -7.20
CA LEU A 125 4.03 -1.09 -8.34
C LEU A 125 5.17 -2.09 -8.13
N ASP A 126 4.81 -3.36 -7.97
CA ASP A 126 5.77 -4.46 -7.86
C ASP A 126 5.76 -5.30 -9.13
N VAL A 127 6.88 -5.95 -9.41
CA VAL A 127 7.02 -7.05 -10.36
C VAL A 127 7.22 -8.32 -9.54
N ASP A 128 6.65 -9.45 -9.98
CA ASP A 128 6.89 -10.73 -9.33
C ASP A 128 8.29 -11.31 -9.60
N CYS A 129 8.57 -12.50 -9.05
CA CYS A 129 9.93 -13.03 -8.98
C CYS A 129 10.53 -13.46 -10.32
N ASP A 130 9.69 -13.86 -11.27
CA ASP A 130 10.06 -14.28 -12.62
C ASP A 130 9.63 -13.27 -13.69
N GLY A 131 8.95 -12.20 -13.28
CA GLY A 131 8.74 -11.00 -14.07
C GLY A 131 7.61 -11.09 -15.07
N ASP A 132 6.58 -11.91 -14.85
CA ASP A 132 5.43 -12.00 -15.75
C ASP A 132 4.11 -11.47 -15.17
N ALA A 133 4.12 -11.03 -13.91
CA ALA A 133 3.01 -10.32 -13.30
C ALA A 133 3.41 -9.03 -12.60
N LEU A 134 2.48 -8.10 -12.63
CA LEU A 134 2.53 -6.85 -11.90
C LEU A 134 1.62 -6.91 -10.68
N ARG A 135 2.00 -6.19 -9.62
CA ARG A 135 1.08 -5.86 -8.52
C ARG A 135 0.98 -4.36 -8.30
N PHE A 136 -0.23 -3.83 -8.42
CA PHE A 136 -0.53 -2.44 -8.12
C PHE A 136 -1.14 -2.36 -6.72
N THR A 137 -0.41 -1.79 -5.78
CA THR A 137 -0.92 -1.48 -4.45
C THR A 137 -1.55 -0.10 -4.46
N VAL A 138 -2.85 -0.03 -4.16
CA VAL A 138 -3.66 1.18 -4.30
C VAL A 138 -4.47 1.46 -3.04
N THR A 139 -4.87 2.72 -2.86
CA THR A 139 -5.97 3.10 -1.99
C THR A 139 -7.16 3.48 -2.87
N GLN A 140 -8.32 2.86 -2.62
CA GLN A 140 -9.58 3.21 -3.27
C GLN A 140 -10.12 4.51 -2.63
N ARG A 141 -10.24 5.59 -3.42
CA ARG A 141 -10.77 6.90 -2.98
C ARG A 141 -12.11 7.18 -3.66
N GLY A 142 -13.08 7.61 -2.85
CA GLY A 142 -14.45 7.95 -3.24
C GLY A 142 -15.25 8.25 -1.97
N ASP A 143 -16.10 9.28 -2.03
CA ASP A 143 -16.64 9.97 -0.84
C ASP A 143 -17.73 9.14 -0.11
N ASP A 144 -18.17 8.05 -0.74
CA ASP A 144 -19.32 7.25 -0.36
C ASP A 144 -19.10 5.73 -0.53
N ILE A 145 -18.19 5.30 -1.42
CA ILE A 145 -18.10 3.89 -1.85
C ILE A 145 -16.64 3.40 -1.96
N ARG A 146 -16.35 2.31 -1.24
CA ARG A 146 -15.09 1.56 -1.26
C ARG A 146 -15.05 0.49 -2.38
N ALA A 147 -15.86 0.62 -3.42
CA ALA A 147 -16.00 -0.45 -4.42
C ALA A 147 -14.92 -0.39 -5.51
N PHE A 148 -14.18 -1.49 -5.64
CA PHE A 148 -13.40 -1.77 -6.84
C PHE A 148 -14.33 -2.29 -7.96
N CYS A 149 -15.23 -3.20 -7.59
CA CYS A 149 -16.06 -3.97 -8.51
C CYS A 149 -17.28 -3.17 -8.99
N HIS A 150 -17.73 -3.44 -10.22
CA HIS A 150 -18.96 -2.86 -10.78
C HIS A 150 -20.24 -3.36 -10.10
N LEU A 151 -20.15 -4.43 -9.30
CA LEU A 151 -21.22 -4.94 -8.44
C LEU A 151 -21.29 -4.24 -7.07
N ASN A 152 -20.58 -3.12 -6.92
CA ASN A 152 -20.52 -2.33 -5.68
C ASN A 152 -19.89 -3.06 -4.48
N THR A 153 -19.03 -4.05 -4.73
CA THR A 153 -18.22 -4.75 -3.73
C THR A 153 -16.78 -4.24 -3.70
N LEU A 154 -16.12 -4.33 -2.54
CA LEU A 154 -14.70 -3.95 -2.40
C LEU A 154 -13.81 -4.77 -3.33
N THR A 155 -14.09 -6.06 -3.52
CA THR A 155 -13.29 -6.96 -4.37
C THR A 155 -14.14 -7.55 -5.51
N CYS A 156 -13.48 -7.97 -6.59
CA CYS A 156 -14.13 -8.74 -7.66
C CYS A 156 -14.59 -10.13 -7.22
N TRP A 157 -14.16 -10.61 -6.04
CA TRP A 157 -14.50 -11.91 -5.48
C TRP A 157 -15.56 -11.84 -4.38
N GLY A 158 -16.28 -10.71 -4.30
CA GLY A 158 -17.34 -10.46 -3.34
C GLY A 158 -16.85 -9.76 -2.08
N GLU A 159 -17.50 -10.06 -0.95
CA GLU A 159 -17.20 -9.45 0.34
C GLU A 159 -15.83 -9.90 0.86
N PRO A 160 -15.03 -8.96 1.41
CA PRO A 160 -13.78 -9.31 2.06
C PRO A 160 -14.06 -10.18 3.30
N ARG A 161 -13.00 -10.80 3.85
CA ARG A 161 -13.04 -11.57 5.10
C ARG A 161 -12.10 -10.97 6.15
N GLY A 162 -12.16 -11.48 7.38
CA GLY A 162 -11.25 -11.10 8.46
C GLY A 162 -11.36 -9.62 8.84
N LEU A 163 -10.23 -8.99 9.13
CA LEU A 163 -10.19 -7.60 9.65
C LEU A 163 -10.79 -6.57 8.69
N ARG A 164 -10.66 -6.77 7.37
CA ARG A 164 -11.26 -5.87 6.38
C ARG A 164 -12.79 -5.94 6.39
N HIS A 165 -13.35 -7.14 6.57
CA HIS A 165 -14.80 -7.30 6.74
C HIS A 165 -15.30 -6.64 8.03
N LEU A 166 -14.55 -6.86 9.13
CA LEU A 166 -14.85 -6.23 10.41
C LEU A 166 -14.82 -4.70 10.30
N GLU A 167 -13.82 -4.13 9.63
CA GLU A 167 -13.73 -2.69 9.36
C GLU A 167 -15.01 -2.16 8.67
N GLY A 168 -15.43 -2.81 7.57
CA GLY A 168 -16.65 -2.43 6.86
C GLY A 168 -17.90 -2.49 7.74
N THR A 169 -18.02 -3.57 8.52
CA THR A 169 -19.12 -3.75 9.49
C THR A 169 -19.14 -2.64 10.53
N LEU A 170 -17.99 -2.30 11.12
CA LEU A 170 -17.87 -1.27 12.14
C LEU A 170 -18.17 0.13 11.60
N GLN A 171 -17.77 0.42 10.36
CA GLN A 171 -18.09 1.69 9.71
C GLN A 171 -19.58 1.83 9.41
N GLN A 172 -20.23 0.76 8.99
CA GLN A 172 -21.68 0.74 8.84
C GLN A 172 -22.37 0.93 10.19
N ARG A 173 -21.92 0.23 11.24
CA ARG A 173 -22.45 0.39 12.61
C ARG A 173 -22.20 1.77 13.19
N LEU A 174 -21.10 2.44 12.84
CA LEU A 174 -20.84 3.81 13.30
C LEU A 174 -21.94 4.77 12.81
N LYS A 175 -22.45 4.55 11.58
CA LYS A 175 -23.55 5.32 11.00
C LYS A 175 -24.90 4.89 11.57
N ASP A 176 -25.20 3.59 11.53
CA ASP A 176 -26.57 3.08 11.62
C ASP A 176 -26.78 2.03 12.72
N ALA A 177 -25.91 1.95 13.74
CA ALA A 177 -26.08 0.95 14.79
C ALA A 177 -27.41 1.14 15.55
N PRO A 178 -28.17 0.04 15.80
CA PRO A 178 -29.42 0.10 16.56
C PRO A 178 -29.21 0.68 17.96
N VAL A 179 -30.18 1.46 18.42
CA VAL A 179 -30.22 1.98 19.79
C VAL A 179 -30.15 0.81 20.77
N GLY A 180 -29.25 0.91 21.75
CA GLY A 180 -29.03 -0.13 22.76
C GLY A 180 -28.12 -1.30 22.33
N SER A 181 -27.68 -1.37 21.07
CA SER A 181 -26.70 -2.39 20.65
C SER A 181 -25.35 -2.21 21.34
N TYR A 182 -24.64 -3.33 21.60
CA TYR A 182 -23.34 -3.30 22.27
C TYR A 182 -22.31 -2.45 21.52
N THR A 183 -22.24 -2.57 20.19
CA THR A 183 -21.35 -1.76 19.36
C THR A 183 -21.70 -0.27 19.41
N LYS A 184 -22.98 0.11 19.48
CA LYS A 184 -23.38 1.52 19.65
C LYS A 184 -22.86 2.07 20.98
N ARG A 185 -23.05 1.32 22.07
CA ARG A 185 -22.53 1.68 23.39
C ARG A 185 -21.01 1.86 23.39
N LEU A 186 -20.26 0.98 22.71
CA LEU A 186 -18.81 1.13 22.59
C LEU A 186 -18.39 2.40 21.83
N PHE A 187 -19.20 2.88 20.86
CA PHE A 187 -18.91 4.13 20.18
C PHE A 187 -19.24 5.37 21.02
N GLU A 188 -20.28 5.29 21.86
CA GLU A 188 -20.77 6.42 22.67
C GLU A 188 -20.03 6.55 24.01
N ASP A 189 -19.64 5.43 24.63
CA ASP A 189 -18.98 5.39 25.94
C ASP A 189 -17.48 5.11 25.78
N GLU A 190 -16.69 6.18 25.88
CA GLU A 190 -15.23 6.12 25.78
C GLU A 190 -14.56 5.39 26.94
N ILE A 191 -15.20 5.40 28.12
CA ILE A 191 -14.67 4.73 29.30
C ILE A 191 -14.86 3.23 29.11
N LEU A 192 -16.06 2.80 28.70
CA LEU A 192 -16.35 1.39 28.41
C LEU A 192 -15.39 0.83 27.36
N LEU A 193 -15.21 1.52 26.22
CA LEU A 193 -14.31 1.05 25.17
C LEU A 193 -12.86 0.97 25.64
N ARG A 194 -12.39 1.97 26.40
CA ARG A 194 -11.05 1.95 26.99
C ARG A 194 -10.89 0.76 27.94
N ASP A 195 -11.85 0.56 28.83
CA ASP A 195 -11.76 -0.45 29.88
C ASP A 195 -11.78 -1.85 29.26
N LYS A 196 -12.67 -2.12 28.29
CA LYS A 196 -12.64 -3.37 27.51
C LYS A 196 -11.32 -3.58 26.79
N LEU A 197 -10.77 -2.56 26.13
CA LEU A 197 -9.49 -2.70 25.46
C LEU A 197 -8.32 -3.05 26.41
N VAL A 198 -8.36 -2.53 27.65
CA VAL A 198 -7.36 -2.85 28.67
C VAL A 198 -7.58 -4.25 29.26
N GLU A 199 -8.83 -4.63 29.49
CA GLU A 199 -9.26 -5.96 29.94
C GLU A 199 -8.79 -7.05 28.96
N GLU A 200 -9.14 -6.97 27.68
CA GLU A 200 -8.74 -8.01 26.71
C GLU A 200 -7.22 -8.06 26.49
N ALA A 201 -6.55 -6.90 26.58
CA ALA A 201 -5.09 -6.87 26.47
C ALA A 201 -4.43 -7.55 27.68
N GLN A 202 -5.05 -7.48 28.85
CA GLN A 202 -4.63 -8.22 30.03
C GLN A 202 -4.94 -9.72 29.87
N GLU A 203 -6.15 -10.09 29.49
CA GLU A 203 -6.54 -11.49 29.30
C GLU A 203 -5.64 -12.18 28.26
N LEU A 204 -5.32 -11.49 27.15
CA LEU A 204 -4.32 -11.95 26.17
C LEU A 204 -2.94 -12.18 26.79
N SER A 205 -2.53 -11.35 27.74
CA SER A 205 -1.22 -11.51 28.41
C SER A 205 -1.18 -12.66 29.41
N GLU A 206 -2.34 -13.05 29.95
CA GLU A 206 -2.50 -14.12 30.93
C GLU A 206 -2.84 -15.47 30.26
N ALA A 207 -3.28 -15.46 29.01
CA ALA A 207 -3.65 -16.65 28.26
C ALA A 207 -2.46 -17.61 28.05
N ASP A 208 -2.66 -18.87 28.43
CA ASP A 208 -1.62 -19.92 28.50
C ASP A 208 -1.81 -21.05 27.49
N THR A 209 -3.00 -21.16 26.88
CA THR A 209 -3.27 -22.13 25.81
C THR A 209 -3.36 -21.43 24.45
N LYS A 210 -2.99 -22.16 23.39
CA LYS A 210 -3.10 -21.66 22.01
C LYS A 210 -4.49 -21.15 21.66
N GLN A 211 -5.53 -21.84 22.13
CA GLN A 211 -6.91 -21.47 21.83
C GLN A 211 -7.32 -20.18 22.56
N HIS A 212 -7.04 -20.11 23.86
CA HIS A 212 -7.31 -18.92 24.67
C HIS A 212 -6.54 -17.69 24.13
N VAL A 213 -5.26 -17.84 23.78
CA VAL A 213 -4.47 -16.76 23.14
C VAL A 213 -5.12 -16.29 21.83
N ALA A 214 -5.71 -17.18 21.04
CA ALA A 214 -6.37 -16.81 19.79
C ALA A 214 -7.70 -16.07 20.04
N GLU A 215 -8.45 -16.47 21.06
CA GLU A 215 -9.71 -15.82 21.49
C GLU A 215 -9.42 -14.40 21.97
N GLU A 216 -8.51 -14.25 22.93
CA GLU A 216 -8.16 -12.94 23.49
C GLU A 216 -7.51 -12.01 22.46
N LEU A 217 -6.70 -12.57 21.54
CA LEU A 217 -6.15 -11.79 20.45
C LEU A 217 -7.27 -11.28 19.52
N ALA A 218 -8.30 -12.09 19.25
CA ALA A 218 -9.42 -11.67 18.44
C ALA A 218 -10.21 -10.54 19.12
N ASP A 219 -10.40 -10.60 20.43
CA ASP A 219 -11.10 -9.57 21.19
C ASP A 219 -10.30 -8.26 21.28
N VAL A 220 -8.99 -8.33 21.53
CA VAL A 220 -8.09 -7.17 21.40
C VAL A 220 -8.19 -6.53 20.02
N LEU A 221 -8.15 -7.33 18.95
CA LEU A 221 -8.28 -6.84 17.58
C LEU A 221 -9.65 -6.20 17.36
N TYR A 222 -10.73 -6.78 17.89
CA TYR A 222 -12.08 -6.23 17.77
C TYR A 222 -12.18 -4.84 18.41
N PHE A 223 -11.81 -4.68 19.69
CA PHE A 223 -11.91 -3.39 20.37
C PHE A 223 -10.93 -2.36 19.81
N ALA A 224 -9.74 -2.79 19.37
CA ALA A 224 -8.80 -1.92 18.67
C ALA A 224 -9.41 -1.39 17.35
N MET A 225 -10.10 -2.26 16.59
CA MET A 225 -10.79 -1.87 15.36
C MET A 225 -12.01 -0.96 15.62
N VAL A 226 -12.75 -1.16 16.71
CA VAL A 226 -13.81 -0.23 17.14
C VAL A 226 -13.23 1.16 17.42
N ARG A 227 -12.12 1.22 18.17
CA ARG A 227 -11.40 2.47 18.47
C ARG A 227 -10.83 3.13 17.22
N ALA A 228 -10.34 2.34 16.26
CA ALA A 228 -9.84 2.83 14.98
C ALA A 228 -10.98 3.42 14.14
N ALA A 229 -12.10 2.69 13.98
CA ALA A 229 -13.27 3.13 13.25
C ALA A 229 -13.84 4.46 13.81
N LYS A 230 -13.95 4.59 15.14
CA LYS A 230 -14.41 5.84 15.79
C LYS A 230 -13.51 7.04 15.46
N ALA A 231 -12.20 6.81 15.28
CA ALA A 231 -11.25 7.86 14.94
C ALA A 231 -11.02 8.04 13.43
N GLY A 232 -11.76 7.33 12.58
CA GLY A 232 -11.56 7.37 11.13
C GLY A 232 -10.25 6.75 10.65
N VAL A 233 -9.64 5.88 11.45
CA VAL A 233 -8.40 5.17 11.10
C VAL A 233 -8.76 3.82 10.46
N SER A 234 -8.18 3.55 9.29
CA SER A 234 -8.35 2.29 8.56
C SER A 234 -7.28 1.26 8.90
N ILE A 235 -7.52 0.00 8.51
CA ILE A 235 -6.47 -1.03 8.60
C ILE A 235 -5.28 -0.74 7.68
N ASP A 236 -5.51 -0.06 6.55
CA ASP A 236 -4.43 0.38 5.66
C ASP A 236 -3.51 1.40 6.35
N ASP A 237 -4.06 2.30 7.15
CA ASP A 237 -3.29 3.28 7.94
C ASP A 237 -2.46 2.58 9.02
N ALA A 238 -3.02 1.55 9.67
CA ALA A 238 -2.31 0.76 10.66
C ALA A 238 -1.13 -0.02 10.04
N VAL A 239 -1.35 -0.66 8.88
CA VAL A 239 -0.29 -1.38 8.14
C VAL A 239 0.79 -0.42 7.65
N GLU A 240 0.42 0.76 7.14
CA GLU A 240 1.39 1.79 6.77
C GLU A 240 2.31 2.17 7.93
N GLU A 241 1.74 2.37 9.12
CA GLU A 241 2.53 2.74 10.29
C GLU A 241 3.48 1.61 10.72
N LEU A 242 3.08 0.34 10.58
CA LEU A 242 3.94 -0.82 10.81
C LEU A 242 5.09 -0.89 9.79
N ASP A 243 4.79 -0.71 8.50
CA ASP A 243 5.79 -0.69 7.43
C ASP A 243 6.82 0.43 7.65
N ARG A 244 6.33 1.62 8.02
CA ARG A 244 7.18 2.78 8.32
C ARG A 244 8.11 2.52 9.49
N ARG A 245 7.67 1.79 10.52
CA ARG A 245 8.50 1.42 11.67
C ARG A 245 9.59 0.42 11.29
N THR A 246 9.27 -0.53 10.42
CA THR A 246 10.23 -1.55 9.96
C THR A 246 11.37 -0.94 9.15
N ARG A 247 11.12 0.16 8.43
CA ARG A 247 12.14 0.88 7.64
C ARG A 247 13.10 1.74 8.48
N LYS A 248 12.90 1.88 9.80
CA LYS A 248 13.81 2.68 10.64
C LYS A 248 15.08 1.92 10.96
N VAL A 249 16.22 2.55 10.65
CA VAL A 249 17.57 2.04 10.94
C VAL A 249 17.87 2.04 12.44
N THR A 250 17.32 3.00 13.19
CA THR A 250 17.44 3.07 14.66
C THR A 250 16.14 2.66 15.32
N ARG A 251 16.18 1.59 16.13
CA ARG A 251 15.07 1.15 16.97
C ARG A 251 15.13 1.83 18.32
N ARG A 252 13.98 2.10 18.93
CA ARG A 252 13.93 2.50 20.34
C ARG A 252 14.35 1.30 21.19
N GLN A 253 14.96 1.55 22.35
CA GLN A 253 15.44 0.51 23.27
C GLN A 253 14.34 -0.50 23.67
N GLY A 254 13.07 -0.08 23.61
CA GLY A 254 11.92 -0.97 23.79
C GLY A 254 11.54 -1.21 25.24
N ASP A 255 12.17 -0.47 26.18
CA ASP A 255 11.89 -0.65 27.61
C ASP A 255 10.44 -0.32 27.94
N SER A 256 9.82 -1.22 28.69
CA SER A 256 8.53 -1.00 29.30
C SER A 256 8.62 0.17 30.28
N LYS A 257 7.69 1.10 30.14
CA LYS A 257 7.63 2.28 31.01
C LYS A 257 7.24 1.85 32.43
N VAL A 258 8.07 2.19 33.43
CA VAL A 258 7.88 1.76 34.82
C VAL A 258 6.51 2.19 35.37
N GLU A 259 6.02 3.38 35.01
CA GLU A 259 4.69 3.86 35.38
C GLU A 259 3.57 3.04 34.75
N ARG A 260 3.78 2.48 33.57
CA ARG A 260 2.82 1.61 32.87
C ARG A 260 2.83 0.20 33.43
N ILE A 261 4.00 -0.32 33.80
CA ILE A 261 4.12 -1.60 34.52
C ILE A 261 3.37 -1.49 35.85
N LYS A 262 3.66 -0.48 36.67
CA LYS A 262 2.98 -0.28 37.97
C LYS A 262 1.46 -0.13 37.82
N ALA A 263 1.00 0.55 36.77
CA ALA A 263 -0.43 0.67 36.48
C ALA A 263 -1.02 -0.69 36.08
N GLY A 264 -0.33 -1.46 35.23
CA GLY A 264 -0.70 -2.83 34.86
C GLY A 264 -0.75 -3.75 36.08
N ASP A 265 0.29 -3.78 36.91
CA ASP A 265 0.38 -4.57 38.13
C ASP A 265 -0.77 -4.26 39.11
N LYS A 266 -1.21 -3.00 39.18
CA LYS A 266 -2.36 -2.60 40.01
C LYS A 266 -3.69 -3.14 39.46
N ILE A 267 -3.79 -3.35 38.16
CA ILE A 267 -4.94 -3.98 37.52
C ILE A 267 -4.84 -5.51 37.70
N LEU A 268 -3.67 -6.10 37.44
CA LEU A 268 -3.37 -7.53 37.61
C LEU A 268 -3.54 -8.02 39.06
N GLY A 269 -3.08 -7.22 40.04
CA GLY A 269 -3.12 -7.55 41.47
C GLY A 269 -4.50 -7.44 42.14
N LYS A 270 -5.56 -7.10 41.39
CA LYS A 270 -6.95 -7.13 41.89
C LYS A 270 -7.66 -8.48 41.67
N LYS A 271 -6.98 -9.47 41.09
CA LYS A 271 -7.41 -10.88 41.21
C LYS A 271 -7.07 -11.37 42.64
N GLY A 272 -8.00 -11.12 43.56
CA GLY A 272 -7.96 -11.54 44.97
C GLY A 272 -9.25 -11.16 45.66
#